data_AF-A0A7U6GHU3-F1
#
_entry.id   AF-A0A7U6GHU3-F1
#
_cell.length_a   1.000
_cell.length_b   1.000
_cell.length_c   1.000
_cell.angle_alpha   90.00
_cell.angle_beta   90.00
_cell.angle_gamma   90.00
#
_symmetry.space_group_name_H-M   'P 1'
#
loop_
_entity.id
_entity.type
_entity.pdbx_description
1 polymer ?
#
loop_
_entity_poly.entity_id
_entity_poly.type
_entity_poly.pdbx_seq_one_letter_code
_entity_poly.pdbx_strand_id
1 'polypeptide(L)'
;MIEPMTERELSPCPFCGQQGIVILVEAEPEWLHVFAHCHNCGARGGETPIQMGGVQPEASHHLVAELESATEVAVDDWNMRPKEQGK
;
A
#
# COMPACT_ATOMS: atom_id res chain seq x y z
N MET A 1 -3.61 -26.10 -7.36
CA MET A 1 -4.28 -24.90 -7.89
C MET A 1 -4.01 -23.81 -6.88
N ILE A 2 -3.23 -22.80 -7.24
CA ILE A 2 -2.94 -21.66 -6.36
C ILE A 2 -4.10 -20.70 -6.61
N GLU A 3 -4.99 -20.56 -5.63
CA GLU A 3 -6.03 -19.55 -5.68
C GLU A 3 -5.33 -18.18 -5.72
N PRO A 4 -5.68 -17.27 -6.64
CA PRO A 4 -5.11 -15.94 -6.60
C PRO A 4 -5.53 -15.32 -5.27
N MET A 5 -4.53 -14.99 -4.45
CA MET A 5 -4.71 -14.14 -3.28
C MET A 5 -5.56 -12.97 -3.75
N THR A 6 -6.73 -12.84 -3.13
CA THR A 6 -7.84 -11.95 -3.48
C THR A 6 -7.36 -10.73 -4.26
N GLU A 7 -7.72 -10.62 -5.54
CA GLU A 7 -7.48 -9.40 -6.34
C GLU A 7 -8.19 -8.25 -5.61
N ARG A 8 -7.45 -7.54 -4.75
CA ARG A 8 -8.00 -6.43 -3.95
C ARG A 8 -8.33 -5.31 -4.93
N GLU A 9 -9.61 -5.07 -5.15
CA GLU A 9 -10.08 -4.02 -6.03
C GLU A 9 -9.77 -2.64 -5.42
N LEU A 10 -8.75 -1.97 -5.96
CA LEU A 10 -8.47 -0.58 -5.67
C LEU A 10 -9.49 0.30 -6.38
N SER A 11 -10.13 1.20 -5.64
CA SER A 11 -10.99 2.21 -6.25
C SER A 11 -10.19 3.11 -7.20
N PRO A 12 -10.84 3.63 -8.27
CA PRO A 12 -10.19 4.59 -9.16
C PRO A 12 -9.63 5.77 -8.38
N CYS A 13 -8.57 6.39 -8.89
CA CYS A 13 -7.89 7.48 -8.20
C CYS A 13 -8.89 8.56 -7.74
N PRO A 14 -8.92 8.93 -6.45
CA PRO A 14 -9.83 9.96 -5.97
C PRO A 14 -9.47 11.36 -6.51
N PHE A 15 -8.29 11.53 -7.11
CA PHE A 15 -7.83 12.80 -7.68
C PHE A 15 -8.07 12.92 -9.20
N CYS A 16 -7.71 11.89 -9.98
CA CYS A 16 -7.82 11.92 -11.45
C CYS A 16 -8.92 11.02 -12.02
N GLY A 17 -9.58 10.22 -11.18
CA GLY A 17 -10.66 9.30 -11.57
C GLY A 17 -10.22 8.08 -12.40
N GLN A 18 -8.93 7.92 -12.67
CA GLN A 18 -8.41 6.85 -13.52
C GLN A 18 -8.02 5.61 -12.72
N GLN A 19 -8.09 4.43 -13.36
CA GLN A 19 -7.48 3.20 -12.85
C GLN A 19 -5.95 3.26 -13.03
N GLY A 20 -5.23 2.46 -12.25
CA GLY A 20 -3.75 2.43 -12.26
C GLY A 20 -3.13 2.75 -10.91
N ILE A 21 -3.76 2.27 -9.84
CA ILE A 21 -3.26 2.42 -8.47
C ILE A 21 -2.43 1.18 -8.15
N VAL A 22 -1.26 1.39 -7.58
CA VAL A 22 -0.36 0.34 -7.13
C VAL A 22 0.01 0.58 -5.68
N ILE A 23 0.39 -0.49 -4.99
CA ILE A 23 1.01 -0.40 -3.67
C ILE A 23 2.52 -0.40 -3.88
N LEU A 24 3.19 0.62 -3.35
CA LEU A 24 4.64 0.74 -3.37
C LEU A 24 5.19 0.47 -1.97
N VAL A 25 6.37 -0.14 -1.94
CA VAL A 25 7.15 -0.36 -0.72
C VAL A 25 8.51 0.32 -0.94
N GLU A 26 8.75 1.42 -0.23
CA GLU A 26 10.03 2.12 -0.24
C GLU A 26 10.86 1.63 0.96
N ALA A 27 12.10 1.19 0.73
CA ALA A 27 12.97 0.68 1.78
C ALA A 27 14.03 1.70 2.17
N GLU A 28 14.08 2.00 3.46
CA GLU A 28 15.13 2.78 4.14
C GLU A 28 15.93 1.85 5.06
N PRO A 29 17.14 2.24 5.52
CA PRO A 29 18.03 1.35 6.30
C PRO A 29 17.39 0.66 7.50
N GLU A 30 16.40 1.29 8.13
CA GLU A 30 15.71 0.77 9.32
C GLU A 30 14.18 0.72 9.16
N TRP A 31 13.65 1.08 7.98
CA TRP A 31 12.22 1.29 7.77
C TRP A 31 11.75 0.79 6.40
N LEU A 32 10.52 0.30 6.32
CA LEU A 32 9.79 0.06 5.08
C LEU A 32 8.55 0.95 5.07
N HIS A 33 8.37 1.75 4.03
CA HIS A 33 7.20 2.60 3.85
C HIS A 33 6.29 1.97 2.82
N VAL A 34 5.10 1.54 3.23
CA VAL A 34 4.07 0.98 2.35
C VAL A 34 3.02 2.04 2.07
N PHE A 35 2.72 2.33 0.80
CA PHE A 35 1.70 3.34 0.45
C PHE A 35 1.06 3.05 -0.92
N ALA A 36 -0.16 3.55 -1.11
CA ALA A 36 -0.84 3.54 -2.39
C ALA A 36 -0.35 4.69 -3.28
N HIS A 37 -0.16 4.42 -4.57
CA HIS A 37 0.33 5.37 -5.57
C HIS A 37 -0.46 5.28 -6.88
N CYS A 38 -0.88 6.43 -7.40
CA CYS A 38 -1.47 6.52 -8.74
C CYS A 38 -0.40 6.78 -9.80
N HIS A 39 -0.21 5.85 -10.73
CA HIS A 39 0.76 6.02 -11.82
C HIS A 39 0.44 7.18 -12.78
N ASN A 40 -0.83 7.61 -12.87
CA ASN A 40 -1.24 8.60 -13.87
C ASN A 40 -1.07 10.04 -13.39
N CYS A 41 -1.36 10.33 -12.12
CA CYS A 41 -1.26 11.68 -11.56
C CYS A 41 -0.20 11.84 -10.46
N GLY A 42 0.42 10.74 -10.02
CA GLY A 42 1.45 10.75 -8.98
C GLY A 42 0.93 10.86 -7.56
N ALA A 43 -0.40 10.88 -7.34
CA ALA A 43 -0.98 10.96 -6.02
C ALA A 43 -0.55 9.78 -5.13
N ARG A 44 -0.26 10.07 -3.85
CA ARG A 44 0.11 9.08 -2.83
C ARG A 44 -0.93 9.06 -1.69
N GLY A 45 -1.13 7.89 -1.08
CA GLY A 45 -2.03 7.74 0.06
C GLY A 45 -1.70 6.55 0.96
N GLY A 46 -2.24 6.57 2.18
CA GLY A 46 -2.14 5.48 3.15
C GLY A 46 -0.71 5.04 3.50
N GLU A 47 0.20 5.99 3.74
CA GLU A 47 1.57 5.64 4.12
C GLU A 47 1.61 4.98 5.50
N THR A 48 2.15 3.76 5.54
CA THR A 48 2.35 2.98 6.75
C THR A 48 3.83 2.62 6.87
N PRO A 49 4.56 3.22 7.82
CA PRO A 49 5.95 2.88 8.11
C PRO A 49 6.03 1.61 8.97
N ILE A 50 6.91 0.69 8.60
CA ILE A 50 7.23 -0.54 9.33
C ILE A 50 8.69 -0.46 9.78
N GLN A 51 8.95 -0.54 11.08
CA GLN A 51 10.31 -0.54 11.60
C GLN A 51 10.95 -1.92 11.44
N MET A 52 12.06 -2.03 10.72
CA MET A 52 12.82 -3.27 10.54
C MET A 52 13.76 -3.58 11.71
N GLY A 53 13.50 -3.03 12.90
CA GLY A 53 14.41 -3.08 14.05
C GLY A 53 14.90 -4.50 14.35
N GLY A 54 16.20 -4.75 14.10
CA GLY A 54 16.91 -5.96 14.53
C GLY A 54 16.23 -7.29 14.18
N VAL A 55 15.65 -7.42 12.98
CA VAL A 55 14.99 -8.65 12.52
C VAL A 55 16.00 -9.80 12.56
N GLN A 56 15.96 -10.60 13.62
CA GLN A 56 16.61 -11.90 13.66
C GLN A 56 16.03 -12.76 12.53
N PRO A 57 16.80 -13.62 11.85
CA PRO A 57 16.37 -14.33 10.63
C PRO A 57 15.08 -15.17 10.80
N GLU A 58 14.71 -15.52 12.03
CA GLU A 58 13.45 -16.20 12.40
C GLU A 58 12.20 -15.30 12.31
N ALA A 59 12.36 -13.99 12.18
CA ALA A 59 11.28 -12.98 12.13
C ALA A 59 10.76 -12.68 10.71
N SER A 60 11.14 -13.49 9.70
CA SER A 60 10.68 -13.32 8.32
C SER A 60 9.15 -13.43 8.17
N HIS A 61 8.50 -14.33 8.92
CA HIS A 61 7.03 -14.43 8.93
C HIS A 61 6.36 -13.21 9.58
N HIS A 62 7.00 -12.62 10.59
CA HIS A 62 6.47 -11.43 11.25
C HIS A 62 6.52 -10.22 10.31
N LEU A 63 7.63 -10.05 9.58
CA LEU A 63 7.77 -8.99 8.59
C LEU A 63 6.75 -9.10 7.45
N VAL A 64 6.47 -10.33 6.98
CA VAL A 64 5.43 -10.57 5.96
C VAL A 64 4.06 -10.18 6.48
N ALA A 65 3.70 -10.55 7.71
CA ALA A 65 2.42 -10.17 8.30
C ALA A 65 2.28 -8.65 8.46
N GLU A 66 3.35 -7.96 8.88
CA GLU A 66 3.37 -6.49 8.97
C GLU A 66 3.20 -5.83 7.59
N LEU A 67 3.86 -6.38 6.56
CA LEU A 67 3.71 -5.90 5.18
C LEU A 67 2.30 -6.12 4.63
N GLU A 68 1.69 -7.27 4.90
CA GLU A 68 0.31 -7.56 4.51
C GLU A 68 -0.67 -6.59 5.20
N SER A 69 -0.50 -6.36 6.50
CA SER A 69 -1.33 -5.43 7.27
C SER A 69 -1.14 -3.98 6.80
N ALA A 70 0.09 -3.54 6.57
CA ALA A 70 0.37 -2.21 6.04
C ALA A 70 -0.23 -2.01 4.63
N THR A 71 -0.22 -3.06 3.81
CA THR A 71 -0.90 -3.06 2.51
C THR A 71 -2.41 -2.90 2.66
N GLU A 72 -3.03 -3.54 3.65
CA GLU A 72 -4.47 -3.37 3.93
C GLU A 72 -4.80 -1.94 4.31
N VAL A 73 -4.01 -1.35 5.20
CA VAL A 73 -4.19 0.05 5.63
C VAL A 73 -4.04 0.99 4.43
N ALA A 74 -3.04 0.77 3.56
CA ALA A 74 -2.83 1.58 2.38
C ALA A 74 -4.01 1.51 1.38
N VAL A 75 -4.58 0.31 1.18
CA VAL A 75 -5.75 0.08 0.31
C VAL A 75 -7.00 0.72 0.91
N ASP A 76 -7.23 0.56 2.21
CA ASP A 76 -8.42 1.08 2.89
C ASP A 76 -8.41 2.60 2.96
N ASP A 77 -7.28 3.22 3.33
CA ASP A 77 -7.11 4.68 3.29
C ASP A 77 -7.40 5.22 1.89
N TRP A 78 -6.87 4.55 0.85
CA TRP A 78 -7.12 4.95 -0.54
C TRP A 78 -8.60 4.91 -0.88
N ASN A 79 -9.29 3.83 -0.50
CA ASN A 79 -10.70 3.62 -0.80
C ASN A 79 -11.64 4.51 0.01
N MET A 80 -11.22 4.96 1.19
CA MET A 80 -11.97 5.89 2.04
C MET A 80 -11.77 7.36 1.66
N ARG A 81 -10.77 7.69 0.84
CA ARG A 81 -10.53 9.08 0.44
C ARG A 81 -11.75 9.64 -0.29
N PRO A 82 -12.20 10.86 0.09
CA PRO A 82 -13.25 11.52 -0.65
C PRO A 82 -12.79 11.68 -2.10
N LYS A 83 -13.66 11.34 -3.04
CA LYS A 83 -13.44 11.63 -4.46
C LYS A 83 -13.41 13.14 -4.59
N GLU A 84 -12.21 13.72 -4.66
CA GLU A 84 -12.07 15.09 -5.08
C GLU A 84 -12.53 15.12 -6.52
N GLN A 85 -13.64 15.80 -6.79
CA GLN A 85 -14.07 16.01 -8.16
C GLN A 85 -12.96 16.83 -8.83
N GLY A 86 -12.09 16.14 -9.57
CA GLY A 86 -11.06 16.74 -10.39
C GLY A 86 -11.68 17.85 -11.21
N LYS A 87 -11.11 19.04 -11.05
CA LYS A 87 -11.57 20.30 -11.62
C LYS A 87 -11.53 20.30 -13.15
#